data_AF-A0A920TNP7-F1
#
_entry.id   AF-A0A920TNP7-F1
#
_cell.length_a   1.000
_cell.length_b   1.000
_cell.length_c   1.000
_cell.angle_alpha   90.00
_cell.angle_beta   90.00
_cell.angle_gamma   90.00
#
_symmetry.space_group_name_H-M   'P 1'
#
loop_
_entity.id
_entity.type
_entity.pdbx_description
1 polymer ?
#
loop_
_entity_poly.entity_id
_entity_poly.type
_entity_poly.pdbx_seq_one_letter_code
_entity_poly.pdbx_strand_id
1 'polypeptide(L)' 'MRDTPRHLFLDEALASRAYEDLALPIGYQQTISQPYIVARMTEILIEDRN' A
#
# COMPACT_ATOMS: atom_id res chain seq x y z
N MET A 1 -3.34 3.02 8.91
CA MET A 1 -3.76 2.82 7.50
C MET A 1 -5.19 3.27 7.19
N ARG A 2 -6.12 3.37 8.15
CA ARG A 2 -7.50 3.81 7.85
C ARG A 2 -7.60 5.25 7.35
N ASP A 3 -6.68 6.12 7.77
CA ASP A 3 -6.71 7.55 7.44
C ASP A 3 -6.06 7.89 6.09
N THR A 4 -5.51 6.88 5.41
CA THR A 4 -4.89 7.03 4.08
C THR A 4 -5.62 6.13 3.08
N PRO A 5 -6.64 6.64 2.37
CA PRO A 5 -7.46 5.84 1.47
C PRO A 5 -6.64 5.31 0.28
N ARG A 6 -6.23 4.04 0.37
CA ARG A 6 -5.35 3.38 -0.60
C ARG A 6 -5.87 3.39 -2.04
N HIS A 7 -7.19 3.37 -2.23
CA HIS A 7 -7.81 3.39 -3.56
C HIS A 7 -7.57 4.70 -4.33
N LEU A 8 -7.20 5.80 -3.68
CA LEU A 8 -6.85 7.05 -4.36
C LEU A 8 -5.51 6.99 -5.11
N PHE A 9 -4.70 5.95 -4.88
CA PHE A 9 -3.39 5.75 -5.51
C PHE A 9 -3.42 4.70 -6.63
N LEU A 10 -4.62 4.30 -7.07
CA LEU A 10 -4.86 3.25 -8.05
C LEU A 10 -5.81 3.76 -9.12
N ASP A 11 -5.79 3.10 -10.28
CA ASP A 11 -6.84 3.29 -11.28
C ASP A 11 -8.19 2.84 -10.73
N GLU A 12 -9.27 3.51 -11.15
CA GLU A 12 -10.64 3.26 -10.68
C GLU A 12 -11.06 1.78 -10.83
N ALA A 13 -10.61 1.13 -11.91
CA ALA A 13 -10.86 -0.30 -12.16
C ALA A 13 -10.29 -1.24 -11.10
N LEU A 14 -9.32 -0.78 -10.31
CA LEU A 14 -8.67 -1.55 -9.23
C LEU A 14 -9.12 -1.11 -7.83
N ALA A 15 -9.99 -0.10 -7.70
CA ALA A 15 -10.39 0.47 -6.42
C ALA A 15 -11.04 -0.55 -5.48
N SER A 16 -11.85 -1.48 -6.02
CA SER A 16 -12.49 -2.56 -5.24
C SER A 16 -11.49 -3.52 -4.61
N ARG A 17 -10.31 -3.66 -5.22
CA ARG A 17 -9.23 -4.54 -4.78
C ARG A 17 -8.19 -3.83 -3.92
N ALA A 18 -8.31 -2.52 -3.73
CA ALA A 18 -7.30 -1.69 -3.09
C ALA A 18 -6.92 -2.16 -1.67
N TYR A 19 -7.84 -2.83 -0.97
CA TYR A 19 -7.65 -3.29 0.41
C TYR A 19 -7.37 -4.80 0.54
N GLU A 20 -7.21 -5.50 -0.59
CA GLU A 20 -6.65 -6.85 -0.61
C GLU A 20 -5.18 -6.79 -0.18
N ASP A 21 -4.70 -7.79 0.56
CA ASP A 21 -3.30 -7.85 1.00
C ASP A 21 -2.38 -8.35 -0.12
N LEU A 22 -2.31 -7.57 -1.19
CA LEU A 22 -1.51 -7.85 -2.38
C LEU A 22 -0.99 -6.59 -3.07
N ALA A 23 0.05 -6.78 -3.86
CA ALA A 23 0.65 -5.72 -4.64
C ALA A 23 -0.21 -5.51 -5.90
N LEU A 24 -0.47 -4.25 -6.23
CA LEU A 24 -1.30 -3.88 -7.39
C LEU A 24 -0.47 -3.06 -8.37
N PRO A 25 -0.67 -3.23 -9.69
CA PRO A 25 0.03 -2.42 -10.68
C PRO A 25 -0.43 -0.96 -10.62
N ILE A 26 0.52 -0.04 -10.83
CA ILE A 26 0.27 1.41 -10.91
C ILE A 26 0.78 2.02 -12.22
N GLY A 27 0.96 1.19 -13.25
CA GLY A 27 1.55 1.58 -14.52
C GLY A 27 3.09 1.65 -14.47
N TYR A 28 3.70 1.99 -15.61
CA TYR A 28 5.15 2.16 -15.76
C TYR A 28 6.00 1.00 -15.22
N GLN A 29 5.49 -0.23 -15.34
CA GLN A 29 6.12 -1.45 -14.81
C GLN A 29 6.36 -1.40 -13.29
N GLN A 30 5.60 -0.58 -12.55
CA GLN A 30 5.66 -0.44 -11.10
C GLN A 30 4.42 -1.03 -10.43
N THR A 31 4.55 -1.32 -9.14
CA THR A 31 3.45 -1.76 -8.28
C THR A 31 3.41 -0.93 -7.00
N ILE A 32 2.21 -0.73 -6.45
CA ILE A 32 2.05 -0.31 -5.06
C ILE A 32 2.18 -1.54 -4.16
N SER A 33 3.07 -1.45 -3.15
CA SER A 33 3.38 -2.56 -2.25
C SER A 33 2.17 -3.05 -1.47
N GLN A 34 2.20 -4.30 -1.02
CA GLN A 34 1.16 -4.90 -0.19
C GLN A 34 0.92 -4.09 1.10
N PRO A 35 -0.33 -3.94 1.57
CA PRO A 35 -0.63 -3.31 2.85
C PRO A 35 0.24 -3.82 4.01
N TYR A 36 0.39 -5.14 4.17
CA TYR A 36 1.22 -5.72 5.22
C TYR A 36 2.69 -5.27 5.12
N ILE A 37 3.27 -5.29 3.91
CA ILE A 37 4.67 -4.90 3.69
C ILE A 37 4.89 -3.43 4.06
N VAL A 38 3.99 -2.52 3.66
CA VAL A 38 4.08 -1.10 4.05
C VAL A 38 3.97 -0.93 5.56
N ALA A 39 3.06 -1.66 6.21
CA ALA A 39 2.92 -1.63 7.67
C ALA A 39 4.20 -2.11 8.37
N ARG A 40 4.78 -3.23 7.93
CA ARG A 40 6.01 -3.79 8.51
C ARG A 40 7.23 -2.89 8.29
N MET A 41 7.39 -2.30 7.11
CA MET A 41 8.45 -1.34 6.84
C MET A 41 8.33 -0.10 7.74
N THR A 42 7.11 0.37 7.96
CA THR A 42 6.83 1.54 8.81
C THR A 42 7.09 1.22 10.29
N GLU A 43 6.69 0.04 10.76
CA GLU A 43 6.95 -0.45 12.12
C GLU A 43 8.45 -0.44 12.42
N ILE A 44 9.27 -1.08 11.57
CA ILE A 44 10.72 -1.15 11.73
C ILE A 44 11.34 0.26 11.78
N LEU A 45 10.91 1.17 10.92
CA LEU A 45 11.44 2.54 10.88
C LEU A 45 11.10 3.35 12.15
N ILE A 46 9.97 3.07 12.79
CA ILE A 46 9.57 3.71 14.04
C ILE A 46 10.30 3.08 15.22
N GLU A 47 10.48 1.75 15.22
CA GLU A 47 11.27 1.02 16.23
C GLU A 47 12.72 1.50 16.27
N ASP A 48 13.36 1.68 15.10
CA ASP A 48 14.76 2.15 14.97
C ASP A 48 14.98 3.60 15.49
N ARG A 49 13.91 4.36 15.71
CA ARG A 49 13.98 5.74 16.24
C ARG A 49 13.90 5.81 17.77
N ASN A 50 13.74 4.67 18.46
CA ASN A 50 13.68 4.57 19.92
C ASN A 50 14.98 3.99 20.50
#